data_AF-A0A6P0X3Z6-F1
#
_entry.id   AF-A0A6P0X3Z6-F1
#
_cell.length_a   1.000
_cell.length_b   1.000
_cell.length_c   1.000
_cell.angle_alpha   90.00
_cell.angle_beta   90.00
_cell.angle_gamma   90.00
#
_symmetry.space_group_name_H-M   'P 1'
#
loop_
_entity.id
_entity.type
_entity.pdbx_description
1 polymer ?
#
loop_
_entity_poly.entity_id
_entity_poly.type
_entity_poly.pdbx_seq_one_letter_code
_entity_poly.pdbx_strand_id
1 'polypeptide(L)'
;MWHTLTDDGYIYSRLIWHLEKAQNIEEIHQLLQEETPEGYNGWYWQCDQQGKTANFVKDISRAWAIAEANLTANRTESISLQCRYALIFTSLNSLADNIAPELMAALLKQEIWQPAQALAYVRQNKHSYSQAKGLEKIIKYLPSSSLSPEVLDSLSLEVLDAAIAIEDERNRARALVGLAPHLPKNLLSEALLAARAIGDESNRAIALVRLAPHSPEVLREALEAARAIRDEYYRAKALVGLAPHLPEVLEVLPQALEAVGAIGDEAKRAYILQQLAPHLPQSLLPQALEAVGAIGNESNRLVALQDFIERLTFLSIDDPLWQKILQTLAILTRPKFLEALPHLAPVIIKLGGVEALRETVKAVKDVSRWWR
;
A
#
# COMPACT_ATOMS: atom_id res chain seq x y z
N MET A 1 -11.45 -40.67 13.80
CA MET A 1 -11.08 -39.62 12.84
C MET A 1 -10.54 -38.46 13.65
N TRP A 2 -9.25 -38.17 13.55
CA TRP A 2 -8.61 -37.12 14.35
C TRP A 2 -9.15 -35.72 14.01
N HIS A 3 -9.68 -35.53 12.79
CA HIS A 3 -10.29 -34.27 12.37
C HIS A 3 -11.63 -33.94 13.05
N THR A 4 -12.27 -34.90 13.73
CA THR A 4 -13.55 -34.68 14.43
C THR A 4 -13.38 -34.31 15.91
N LEU A 5 -12.15 -34.15 16.38
CA LEU A 5 -11.87 -33.77 17.77
C LEU A 5 -12.29 -32.32 18.02
N THR A 6 -12.72 -32.02 19.24
CA THR A 6 -13.01 -30.64 19.65
C THR A 6 -11.71 -29.88 19.91
N ASP A 7 -11.63 -28.61 19.49
CA ASP A 7 -10.49 -27.76 19.81
C ASP A 7 -10.48 -27.42 21.30
N ASP A 8 -9.53 -28.01 22.02
CA ASP A 8 -9.22 -27.72 23.41
C ASP A 8 -8.13 -26.64 23.55
N GLY A 9 -7.75 -25.99 22.43
CA GLY A 9 -6.65 -25.03 22.36
C GLY A 9 -5.26 -25.67 22.29
N TYR A 10 -5.16 -26.98 22.51
CA TYR A 10 -3.89 -27.69 22.70
C TYR A 10 -3.62 -28.71 21.58
N ILE A 11 -4.65 -29.46 21.18
CA ILE A 11 -4.52 -30.65 20.35
C ILE A 11 -3.95 -30.33 18.97
N TYR A 12 -4.47 -29.31 18.30
CA TYR A 12 -4.00 -28.83 16.98
C TYR A 12 -2.65 -28.10 17.02
N SER A 13 -2.06 -27.95 18.20
CA SER A 13 -0.76 -27.29 18.38
C SER A 13 0.33 -28.27 18.80
N ARG A 14 -0.03 -29.40 19.43
CA ARG A 14 0.93 -30.28 20.12
C ARG A 14 0.77 -31.77 19.83
N LEU A 15 -0.30 -32.21 19.15
CA LEU A 15 -0.53 -33.63 18.91
C LEU A 15 0.64 -34.32 18.21
N ILE A 16 1.13 -33.78 17.09
CA ILE A 16 2.27 -34.38 16.37
C ILE A 16 3.55 -34.36 17.21
N TRP A 17 3.77 -33.32 18.00
CA TRP A 17 4.90 -33.28 18.93
C TRP A 17 4.83 -34.43 19.94
N HIS A 18 3.65 -34.71 20.51
CA HIS A 18 3.47 -35.83 21.45
C HIS A 18 3.65 -37.18 20.78
N LEU A 19 3.09 -37.37 19.58
CA LEU A 19 3.25 -38.61 18.82
C LEU A 19 4.72 -38.88 18.52
N GLU A 20 5.48 -37.85 18.13
CA GLU A 20 6.92 -37.97 17.90
C GLU A 20 7.68 -38.31 19.19
N LYS A 21 7.36 -37.66 20.32
CA LYS A 21 7.99 -37.98 21.61
C LYS A 21 7.64 -39.38 22.12
N ALA A 22 6.45 -39.87 21.80
CA ALA A 22 6.03 -41.24 22.07
C ALA A 22 6.63 -42.26 21.09
N GLN A 23 7.44 -41.83 20.11
CA GLN A 23 7.97 -42.66 19.02
C GLN A 23 6.88 -43.32 18.16
N ASN A 24 5.68 -42.73 18.14
CA ASN A 24 4.53 -43.22 17.40
C ASN A 24 4.50 -42.60 16.00
N ILE A 25 5.54 -42.91 15.23
CA ILE A 25 5.81 -42.28 13.93
C ILE A 25 4.76 -42.66 12.88
N GLU A 26 4.25 -43.89 12.93
CA GLU A 26 3.24 -44.36 11.97
C GLU A 26 1.92 -43.60 12.13
N GLU A 27 1.46 -43.32 13.37
CA GLU A 27 0.30 -42.46 13.59
C GLU A 27 0.49 -41.02 13.08
N ILE A 28 1.72 -40.47 13.06
CA ILE A 28 1.97 -39.15 12.47
C ILE A 28 1.65 -39.18 10.98
N HIS A 29 2.14 -40.20 10.28
CA HIS A 29 1.91 -40.35 8.85
C HIS A 29 0.43 -40.67 8.55
N GLN A 30 -0.24 -41.48 9.39
CA GLN A 30 -1.66 -41.78 9.29
C GLN A 30 -2.56 -40.56 9.53
N LEU A 31 -2.24 -39.74 10.53
CA LEU A 31 -2.93 -38.49 10.82
C LEU A 31 -2.89 -37.54 9.60
N LEU A 32 -1.71 -37.38 9.00
CA LEU A 32 -1.48 -36.42 7.91
C LEU A 32 -2.03 -36.91 6.56
N GLN A 33 -2.43 -38.17 6.43
CA GLN A 33 -3.12 -38.71 5.25
C GLN A 33 -4.61 -38.93 5.47
N GLU A 34 -5.14 -38.66 6.67
CA GLU A 34 -6.56 -38.84 6.96
C GLU A 34 -7.43 -37.97 6.05
N GLU A 35 -8.53 -38.53 5.54
CA GLU A 35 -9.46 -37.84 4.67
C GLU A 35 -10.83 -37.67 5.34
N THR A 36 -11.47 -36.53 5.08
CA THR A 36 -12.89 -36.29 5.38
C THR A 36 -13.78 -37.16 4.48
N PRO A 37 -15.07 -37.37 4.81
CA PRO A 37 -16.02 -38.08 3.92
C PRO A 37 -16.10 -37.48 2.51
N GLU A 38 -15.83 -36.18 2.37
CA GLU A 38 -15.82 -35.44 1.11
C GLU A 38 -14.49 -35.52 0.35
N GLY A 39 -13.48 -36.23 0.88
CA GLY A 39 -12.18 -36.44 0.24
C GLY A 39 -11.15 -35.33 0.47
N TYR A 40 -11.43 -34.36 1.35
CA TYR A 40 -10.41 -33.38 1.77
C TYR A 40 -9.46 -33.96 2.81
N ASN A 41 -8.21 -33.50 2.84
CA ASN A 41 -7.30 -33.82 3.94
C ASN A 41 -7.88 -33.32 5.28
N GLY A 42 -8.18 -34.24 6.18
CA GLY A 42 -8.92 -33.98 7.42
C GLY A 42 -8.15 -33.11 8.40
N TRP A 43 -6.86 -33.37 8.58
CA TRP A 43 -6.03 -32.57 9.49
C TRP A 43 -5.83 -31.15 8.97
N TYR A 44 -5.62 -30.98 7.66
CA TYR A 44 -5.55 -29.67 7.02
C TYR A 44 -6.87 -28.91 7.18
N TRP A 45 -8.00 -29.53 6.83
CA TRP A 45 -9.32 -28.92 6.88
C TRP A 45 -9.61 -28.36 8.28
N GLN A 46 -9.33 -29.14 9.31
CA GLN A 46 -9.58 -28.71 10.69
C GLN A 46 -8.59 -27.64 11.14
N CYS A 47 -7.29 -27.76 10.81
CA CYS A 47 -6.32 -26.70 11.09
C CYS A 47 -6.68 -25.38 10.40
N ASP A 48 -7.20 -25.43 9.17
CA ASP A 48 -7.59 -24.26 8.40
C ASP A 48 -8.81 -23.55 9.00
N GLN A 49 -9.85 -24.31 9.38
CA GLN A 49 -11.04 -23.77 10.05
C GLN A 49 -10.73 -23.07 11.38
N GLN A 50 -9.72 -23.57 12.12
CA GLN A 50 -9.30 -22.98 13.39
C GLN A 50 -8.27 -21.84 13.23
N GLY A 51 -7.91 -21.46 11.99
CA GLY A 51 -6.86 -20.49 11.70
C GLY A 51 -5.45 -20.93 12.13
N LYS A 52 -5.26 -22.24 12.32
CA LYS A 52 -4.01 -22.91 12.70
C LYS A 52 -3.31 -23.54 11.50
N THR A 53 -3.55 -23.06 10.27
CA THR A 53 -2.90 -23.54 9.04
C THR A 53 -1.37 -23.52 9.14
N ALA A 54 -0.80 -22.56 9.86
CA ALA A 54 0.64 -22.51 10.13
C ALA A 54 1.15 -23.71 10.96
N ASN A 55 0.32 -24.26 11.87
CA ASN A 55 0.65 -25.47 12.60
C ASN A 55 0.65 -26.68 11.66
N PHE A 56 -0.33 -26.78 10.76
CA PHE A 56 -0.35 -27.84 9.74
C PHE A 56 0.92 -27.83 8.88
N VAL A 57 1.38 -26.65 8.44
CA VAL A 57 2.62 -26.55 7.66
C VAL A 57 3.83 -27.01 8.48
N LYS A 58 3.94 -26.60 9.75
CA LYS A 58 5.00 -27.06 10.66
C LYS A 58 4.96 -28.57 10.87
N ASP A 59 3.77 -29.13 11.03
CA ASP A 59 3.49 -30.55 11.19
C ASP A 59 3.94 -31.35 9.96
N ILE A 60 3.63 -30.87 8.75
CA ILE A 60 4.11 -31.46 7.49
C ILE A 60 5.63 -31.39 7.39
N SER A 61 6.25 -30.24 7.69
CA SER A 61 7.71 -30.11 7.67
C SER A 61 8.39 -31.08 8.65
N ARG A 62 7.80 -31.28 9.83
CA ARG A 62 8.30 -32.23 10.82
C ARG A 62 8.18 -33.67 10.34
N ALA A 63 7.02 -34.06 9.82
CA ALA A 63 6.79 -35.40 9.31
C ALA A 63 7.67 -35.71 8.09
N TRP A 64 7.95 -34.71 7.25
CA TRP A 64 8.91 -34.83 6.17
C TRP A 64 10.32 -35.08 6.72
N ALA A 65 10.80 -34.30 7.68
CA ALA A 65 12.12 -34.52 8.28
C ALA A 65 12.27 -35.93 8.90
N ILE A 66 11.20 -36.47 9.50
CA ILE A 66 11.17 -37.84 10.01
C ILE A 66 11.28 -38.87 8.87
N ALA A 67 10.56 -38.66 7.76
CA ALA A 67 10.66 -39.52 6.58
C ALA A 67 12.04 -39.44 5.90
N GLU A 68 12.75 -38.31 5.99
CA GLU A 68 14.15 -38.20 5.54
C GLU A 68 15.10 -38.99 6.43
N ALA A 69 14.93 -38.88 7.75
CA ALA A 69 15.75 -39.62 8.72
C ALA A 69 15.59 -41.14 8.60
N ASN A 70 14.40 -41.63 8.21
CA ASN A 70 14.12 -43.06 8.07
C ASN A 70 14.53 -43.65 6.70
N LEU A 71 15.11 -42.86 5.80
CA LEU A 71 15.44 -43.29 4.43
C LEU A 71 16.36 -44.53 4.38
N THR A 72 17.29 -44.65 5.32
CA THR A 72 18.20 -45.81 5.40
C THR A 72 17.54 -47.06 5.95
N ALA A 73 16.54 -46.92 6.83
CA ALA A 73 15.86 -48.02 7.48
C ALA A 73 14.72 -48.59 6.61
N ASN A 74 13.94 -47.72 5.96
CA ASN A 74 12.85 -48.11 5.07
C ASN A 74 12.76 -47.20 3.85
N ARG A 75 13.59 -47.50 2.85
CA ARG A 75 13.80 -46.64 1.68
C ARG A 75 12.55 -46.43 0.83
N THR A 76 11.78 -47.49 0.59
CA THR A 76 10.60 -47.43 -0.30
C THR A 76 9.50 -46.55 0.31
N GLU A 77 9.16 -46.80 1.57
CA GLU A 77 8.15 -46.02 2.28
C GLU A 77 8.58 -44.56 2.47
N SER A 78 9.84 -44.34 2.85
CA SER A 78 10.39 -42.99 3.05
C SER A 78 10.34 -42.15 1.78
N ILE A 79 10.69 -42.72 0.61
CA ILE A 79 10.59 -42.01 -0.68
C ILE A 79 9.13 -41.67 -0.98
N SER A 80 8.19 -42.60 -0.75
CA SER A 80 6.75 -42.34 -0.99
C SER A 80 6.23 -41.21 -0.09
N LEU A 81 6.58 -41.22 1.20
CA LEU A 81 6.21 -40.18 2.16
C LEU A 81 6.82 -38.82 1.78
N GLN A 82 8.10 -38.77 1.40
CA GLN A 82 8.76 -37.54 0.93
C GLN A 82 8.04 -36.98 -0.31
N CYS A 83 7.70 -37.81 -1.30
CA CYS A 83 6.94 -37.37 -2.47
C CYS A 83 5.54 -36.85 -2.08
N ARG A 84 4.86 -37.49 -1.14
CA ARG A 84 3.55 -37.04 -0.64
C ARG A 84 3.68 -35.68 0.04
N TYR A 85 4.64 -35.50 0.93
CA TYR A 85 4.85 -34.22 1.63
C TYR A 85 5.25 -33.11 0.66
N ALA A 86 6.09 -33.41 -0.32
CA ALA A 86 6.40 -32.48 -1.40
C ALA A 86 5.14 -32.08 -2.19
N LEU A 87 4.25 -33.03 -2.54
CA LEU A 87 2.99 -32.75 -3.25
C LEU A 87 1.99 -31.95 -2.40
N ILE A 88 1.89 -32.22 -1.10
CA ILE A 88 1.08 -31.41 -0.18
C ILE A 88 1.63 -29.98 -0.15
N PHE A 89 2.94 -29.83 -0.01
CA PHE A 89 3.59 -28.52 0.05
C PHE A 89 3.40 -27.72 -1.25
N THR A 90 3.54 -28.35 -2.43
CA THR A 90 3.30 -27.68 -3.72
C THR A 90 1.84 -27.36 -3.96
N SER A 91 0.91 -28.19 -3.47
CA SER A 91 -0.54 -27.93 -3.53
C SER A 91 -0.93 -26.75 -2.64
N LEU A 92 -0.40 -26.68 -1.41
CA LEU A 92 -0.62 -25.56 -0.50
C LEU A 92 -0.11 -24.24 -1.06
N ASN A 93 1.10 -24.24 -1.63
CA ASN A 93 1.64 -23.07 -2.33
C ASN A 93 0.75 -22.63 -3.49
N SER A 94 0.24 -23.58 -4.29
CA SER A 94 -0.63 -23.26 -5.43
C SER A 94 -1.98 -22.71 -4.97
N LEU A 95 -2.55 -23.23 -3.87
CA LEU A 95 -3.75 -22.70 -3.24
C LEU A 95 -3.51 -21.26 -2.74
N ALA A 96 -2.38 -21.01 -2.09
CA ALA A 96 -2.02 -19.68 -1.61
C ALA A 96 -1.78 -18.65 -2.73
N ASP A 97 -1.22 -19.10 -3.85
CA ASP A 97 -1.04 -18.26 -5.05
C ASP A 97 -2.38 -17.91 -5.73
N ASN A 98 -3.40 -18.78 -5.61
CA ASN A 98 -4.71 -18.59 -6.24
C ASN A 98 -5.67 -17.65 -5.49
N ILE A 99 -5.36 -17.27 -4.25
CA ILE A 99 -6.22 -16.37 -3.46
C ILE A 99 -5.71 -14.94 -3.60
N ALA A 100 -6.42 -14.15 -4.42
CA ALA A 100 -6.11 -12.74 -4.59
C ALA A 100 -6.27 -11.96 -3.27
N PRO A 101 -5.41 -10.96 -2.98
CA PRO A 101 -5.50 -10.13 -1.78
C PRO A 101 -6.87 -9.46 -1.58
N GLU A 102 -7.57 -9.14 -2.66
CA GLU A 102 -8.91 -8.54 -2.64
C GLU A 102 -9.97 -9.52 -2.12
N LEU A 103 -9.86 -10.80 -2.50
CA LEU A 103 -10.75 -11.84 -1.98
C LEU A 103 -10.47 -12.10 -0.50
N MET A 104 -9.20 -12.18 -0.12
CA MET A 104 -8.78 -12.29 1.28
C MET A 104 -9.32 -11.13 2.13
N ALA A 105 -9.24 -9.89 1.62
CA ALA A 105 -9.82 -8.72 2.27
C ALA A 105 -11.33 -8.84 2.47
N ALA A 106 -12.06 -9.38 1.49
CA ALA A 106 -13.50 -9.59 1.60
C ALA A 106 -13.82 -10.65 2.66
N LEU A 107 -13.05 -11.75 2.71
CA LEU A 107 -13.21 -12.81 3.70
C LEU A 107 -12.94 -12.32 5.13
N LEU A 108 -11.88 -11.51 5.33
CA LEU A 108 -11.57 -10.88 6.61
C LEU A 108 -12.65 -9.89 7.04
N LYS A 109 -13.13 -9.05 6.11
CA LYS A 109 -14.16 -8.05 6.40
C LYS A 109 -15.49 -8.68 6.83
N GLN A 110 -15.81 -9.86 6.32
CA GLN A 110 -17.02 -10.60 6.67
C GLN A 110 -16.79 -11.58 7.85
N GLU A 111 -15.61 -11.54 8.48
CA GLU A 111 -15.20 -12.44 9.58
C GLU A 111 -15.30 -13.94 9.22
N ILE A 112 -15.31 -14.28 7.93
CA ILE A 112 -15.28 -15.66 7.44
C ILE A 112 -13.89 -16.25 7.68
N TRP A 113 -12.85 -15.43 7.50
CA TRP A 113 -11.46 -15.80 7.80
C TRP A 113 -10.98 -15.10 9.05
N GLN A 114 -10.23 -15.86 9.86
CA GLN A 114 -9.48 -15.28 10.97
C GLN A 114 -8.20 -14.60 10.46
N PRO A 115 -7.77 -13.47 11.05
CA PRO A 115 -6.53 -12.80 10.68
C PRO A 115 -5.28 -13.71 10.67
N ALA A 116 -5.20 -14.67 11.61
CA ALA A 116 -4.13 -15.66 11.65
C ALA A 116 -4.14 -16.63 10.44
N GLN A 117 -5.34 -17.02 9.99
CA GLN A 117 -5.53 -17.84 8.79
C GLN A 117 -5.03 -17.09 7.55
N ALA A 118 -5.47 -15.84 7.39
CA ALA A 118 -5.04 -14.99 6.28
C ALA A 118 -3.51 -14.81 6.26
N LEU A 119 -2.89 -14.61 7.43
CA LEU A 119 -1.43 -14.49 7.54
C LEU A 119 -0.70 -15.77 7.11
N ALA A 120 -1.23 -16.95 7.47
CA ALA A 120 -0.66 -18.22 7.04
C ALA A 120 -0.69 -18.39 5.52
N TYR A 121 -1.77 -17.96 4.86
CA TYR A 121 -1.89 -17.93 3.40
C TYR A 121 -0.91 -16.94 2.76
N VAL A 122 -0.81 -15.74 3.31
CA VAL A 122 0.14 -14.72 2.84
C VAL A 122 1.58 -15.23 2.92
N ARG A 123 1.97 -15.89 4.01
CA ARG A 123 3.33 -16.45 4.17
C ARG A 123 3.66 -17.54 3.15
N GLN A 124 2.65 -18.28 2.68
CA GLN A 124 2.83 -19.35 1.69
C GLN A 124 2.82 -18.86 0.24
N ASN A 125 2.36 -17.63 -0.02
CA ASN A 125 2.32 -17.06 -1.35
C ASN A 125 3.73 -16.74 -1.85
N LYS A 126 4.10 -17.20 -3.05
CA LYS A 126 5.45 -17.01 -3.61
C LYS A 126 5.64 -15.64 -4.26
N HIS A 127 4.56 -14.93 -4.55
CA HIS A 127 4.59 -13.62 -5.15
C HIS A 127 4.70 -12.52 -4.08
N SER A 128 5.91 -11.99 -3.92
CA SER A 128 6.22 -10.93 -2.95
C SER A 128 5.30 -9.69 -3.02
N TYR A 129 4.78 -9.36 -4.21
CA TYR A 129 3.78 -8.30 -4.36
C TYR A 129 2.44 -8.66 -3.69
N SER A 130 1.95 -9.87 -3.93
CA SER A 130 0.73 -10.39 -3.31
C SER A 130 0.91 -10.54 -1.81
N GLN A 131 2.11 -10.92 -1.35
CA GLN A 131 2.44 -10.93 0.08
C GLN A 131 2.28 -9.55 0.68
N ALA A 132 2.97 -8.54 0.12
CA ALA A 132 2.90 -7.16 0.60
C ALA A 132 1.46 -6.63 0.66
N LYS A 133 0.66 -6.91 -0.37
CA LYS A 133 -0.75 -6.52 -0.43
C LYS A 133 -1.60 -7.27 0.59
N GLY A 134 -1.41 -8.56 0.77
CA GLY A 134 -2.11 -9.36 1.77
C GLY A 134 -1.85 -8.84 3.19
N LEU A 135 -0.60 -8.57 3.54
CA LEU A 135 -0.22 -8.01 4.85
C LEU A 135 -0.90 -6.66 5.13
N GLU A 136 -0.93 -5.76 4.13
CA GLU A 136 -1.68 -4.49 4.20
C GLU A 136 -3.16 -4.70 4.52
N LYS A 137 -3.80 -5.72 3.92
CA LYS A 137 -5.22 -6.02 4.19
C LYS A 137 -5.43 -6.62 5.57
N ILE A 138 -4.55 -7.52 6.01
CA ILE A 138 -4.63 -8.12 7.34
C ILE A 138 -4.57 -7.04 8.42
N ILE A 139 -3.55 -6.16 8.40
CA ILE A 139 -3.41 -5.13 9.43
C ILE A 139 -4.56 -4.12 9.41
N LYS A 140 -5.11 -3.81 8.23
CA LYS A 140 -6.22 -2.87 8.09
C LYS A 140 -7.51 -3.38 8.75
N TYR A 141 -7.78 -4.69 8.65
CA TYR A 141 -8.98 -5.30 9.22
C TYR A 141 -8.77 -5.90 10.60
N LEU A 142 -7.51 -5.99 11.07
CA LEU A 142 -7.16 -6.44 12.41
C LEU A 142 -7.99 -5.75 13.51
N PRO A 143 -8.14 -4.40 13.54
CA PRO A 143 -8.89 -3.72 14.61
C PRO A 143 -10.39 -3.99 14.57
N SER A 144 -10.92 -4.49 13.45
CA SER A 144 -12.34 -4.83 13.31
C SER A 144 -12.65 -6.25 13.81
N SER A 145 -11.63 -7.04 14.14
CA SER A 145 -11.81 -8.40 14.63
C SER A 145 -12.17 -8.43 16.11
N SER A 146 -12.99 -9.41 16.50
CA SER A 146 -13.45 -9.60 17.89
C SER A 146 -12.36 -10.14 18.85
N LEU A 147 -11.08 -9.90 18.55
CA LEU A 147 -9.91 -10.42 19.28
C LEU A 147 -9.54 -9.53 20.48
N SER A 148 -8.86 -10.10 21.47
CA SER A 148 -8.35 -9.32 22.61
C SER A 148 -7.14 -8.45 22.20
N PRO A 149 -6.89 -7.32 22.90
CA PRO A 149 -5.76 -6.44 22.60
C PRO A 149 -4.41 -7.15 22.54
N GLU A 150 -4.17 -8.13 23.43
CA GLU A 150 -2.92 -8.89 23.48
C GLU A 150 -2.71 -9.73 22.22
N VAL A 151 -3.79 -10.29 21.67
CA VAL A 151 -3.75 -11.07 20.42
C VAL A 151 -3.54 -10.14 19.22
N LEU A 152 -4.15 -8.94 19.24
CA LEU A 152 -3.96 -7.94 18.20
C LEU A 152 -2.51 -7.44 18.14
N ASP A 153 -1.88 -7.20 19.29
CA ASP A 153 -0.48 -6.77 19.37
C ASP A 153 0.47 -7.88 18.87
N SER A 154 0.25 -9.12 19.33
CA SER A 154 1.02 -10.29 18.88
C SER A 154 0.91 -10.48 17.37
N LEU A 155 -0.29 -10.34 16.80
CA LEU A 155 -0.50 -10.54 15.37
C LEU A 155 0.05 -9.36 14.55
N SER A 156 0.02 -8.14 15.08
CA SER A 156 0.64 -6.97 14.43
C SER A 156 2.15 -7.16 14.29
N LEU A 157 2.81 -7.71 15.33
CA LEU A 157 4.23 -8.07 15.28
C LEU A 157 4.47 -9.14 14.21
N GLU A 158 3.68 -10.22 14.19
CA GLU A 158 3.83 -11.29 13.20
C GLU A 158 3.63 -10.83 11.75
N VAL A 159 2.73 -9.86 11.52
CA VAL A 159 2.51 -9.23 10.21
C VAL A 159 3.72 -8.36 9.82
N LEU A 160 4.30 -7.63 10.78
CA LEU A 160 5.52 -6.86 10.55
C LEU A 160 6.71 -7.78 10.22
N ASP A 161 6.91 -8.86 10.98
CA ASP A 161 7.96 -9.86 10.70
C ASP A 161 7.81 -10.44 9.29
N ALA A 162 6.58 -10.77 8.89
CA ALA A 162 6.31 -11.25 7.54
C ALA A 162 6.64 -10.20 6.46
N ALA A 163 6.41 -8.91 6.72
CA ALA A 163 6.78 -7.84 5.79
C ALA A 163 8.30 -7.69 5.69
N ILE A 164 9.01 -7.78 6.82
CA ILE A 164 10.47 -7.70 6.90
C ILE A 164 11.12 -8.86 6.14
N ALA A 165 10.53 -10.06 6.22
CA ALA A 165 11.01 -11.27 5.56
C ALA A 165 10.82 -11.28 4.03
N ILE A 166 10.14 -10.28 3.44
CA ILE A 166 9.99 -10.21 1.98
C ILE A 166 11.37 -9.99 1.33
N GLU A 167 11.76 -10.92 0.45
CA GLU A 167 13.06 -10.89 -0.24
C GLU A 167 13.18 -9.72 -1.22
N ASP A 168 12.13 -9.49 -2.03
CA ASP A 168 12.11 -8.39 -3.00
C ASP A 168 12.01 -7.05 -2.26
N GLU A 169 13.08 -6.26 -2.31
CA GLU A 169 13.20 -5.02 -1.54
C GLU A 169 12.13 -3.98 -1.87
N ARG A 170 11.67 -3.95 -3.13
CA ARG A 170 10.61 -3.05 -3.56
C ARG A 170 9.27 -3.43 -2.93
N ASN A 171 8.96 -4.72 -2.88
CA ASN A 171 7.75 -5.22 -2.25
C ASN A 171 7.85 -5.19 -0.72
N ARG A 172 9.04 -5.38 -0.15
CA ARG A 172 9.32 -5.11 1.28
C ARG A 172 9.02 -3.66 1.63
N ALA A 173 9.55 -2.70 0.86
CA ALA A 173 9.23 -1.28 1.02
C ALA A 173 7.72 -1.02 0.97
N ARG A 174 7.03 -1.58 -0.03
CA ARG A 174 5.57 -1.45 -0.18
C ARG A 174 4.81 -2.03 1.01
N ALA A 175 5.22 -3.18 1.52
CA ALA A 175 4.60 -3.79 2.69
C ALA A 175 4.75 -2.87 3.91
N LEU A 176 5.98 -2.45 4.23
CA LEU A 176 6.25 -1.54 5.36
C LEU A 176 5.43 -0.25 5.27
N VAL A 177 5.34 0.35 4.08
CA VAL A 177 4.52 1.55 3.84
C VAL A 177 3.02 1.28 4.01
N GLY A 178 2.52 0.15 3.53
CA GLY A 178 1.12 -0.24 3.67
C GLY A 178 0.73 -0.53 5.12
N LEU A 179 1.68 -1.03 5.92
CA LEU A 179 1.47 -1.32 7.34
C LEU A 179 1.46 -0.06 8.21
N ALA A 180 2.26 0.94 7.89
CA ALA A 180 2.52 2.12 8.73
C ALA A 180 1.28 2.84 9.29
N PRO A 181 0.19 3.07 8.52
CA PRO A 181 -0.99 3.75 9.05
C PRO A 181 -1.75 2.95 10.11
N HIS A 182 -1.45 1.65 10.23
CA HIS A 182 -2.17 0.70 11.07
C HIS A 182 -1.28 0.07 12.16
N LEU A 183 0.04 0.32 12.14
CA LEU A 183 0.95 -0.19 13.15
C LEU A 183 0.86 0.61 14.45
N PRO A 184 0.92 -0.06 15.61
CA PRO A 184 1.04 0.63 16.89
C PRO A 184 2.41 1.32 16.99
N LYS A 185 2.49 2.41 17.77
CA LYS A 185 3.68 3.29 17.80
C LYS A 185 4.98 2.56 18.16
N ASN A 186 4.91 1.53 19.01
CA ASN A 186 6.06 0.71 19.39
C ASN A 186 6.64 -0.09 18.21
N LEU A 187 5.82 -0.52 17.25
CA LEU A 187 6.27 -1.28 16.08
C LEU A 187 6.71 -0.41 14.90
N LEU A 188 6.35 0.89 14.90
CA LEU A 188 6.83 1.83 13.88
C LEU A 188 8.35 1.97 13.87
N SER A 189 9.00 1.95 15.04
CA SER A 189 10.46 2.02 15.14
C SER A 189 11.15 0.83 14.46
N GLU A 190 10.59 -0.37 14.59
CA GLU A 190 11.09 -1.58 13.92
C GLU A 190 10.88 -1.50 12.40
N ALA A 191 9.70 -1.04 11.95
CA ALA A 191 9.43 -0.81 10.53
C ALA A 191 10.40 0.21 9.91
N LEU A 192 10.78 1.25 10.66
CA LEU A 192 11.78 2.24 10.23
C LEU A 192 13.18 1.63 10.13
N LEU A 193 13.60 0.80 11.10
CA LEU A 193 14.87 0.09 11.02
C LEU A 193 14.91 -0.82 9.78
N ALA A 194 13.83 -1.55 9.50
CA ALA A 194 13.71 -2.37 8.30
C ALA A 194 13.76 -1.56 7.01
N ALA A 195 13.12 -0.38 6.98
CA ALA A 195 13.20 0.53 5.84
C ALA A 195 14.62 1.05 5.59
N ARG A 196 15.37 1.38 6.65
CA ARG A 196 16.79 1.78 6.56
C ARG A 196 17.69 0.67 6.03
N ALA A 197 17.37 -0.58 6.36
CA ALA A 197 18.13 -1.75 5.94
C ALA A 197 17.92 -2.13 4.45
N ILE A 198 17.02 -1.46 3.72
CA ILE A 198 16.84 -1.67 2.28
C ILE A 198 18.09 -1.23 1.52
N GLY A 199 18.66 -2.13 0.71
CA GLY A 199 19.89 -1.90 -0.05
C GLY A 199 19.68 -0.89 -1.18
N ASP A 200 18.64 -1.08 -1.99
CA ASP A 200 18.29 -0.17 -3.08
C ASP A 200 17.91 1.21 -2.56
N GLU A 201 18.68 2.23 -2.97
CA GLU A 201 18.54 3.60 -2.48
C GLU A 201 17.18 4.21 -2.79
N SER A 202 16.58 3.85 -3.94
CA SER A 202 15.27 4.39 -4.36
C SER A 202 14.14 3.79 -3.53
N ASN A 203 14.15 2.47 -3.31
CA ASN A 203 13.19 1.78 -2.46
C ASN A 203 13.33 2.23 -1.00
N ARG A 204 14.56 2.39 -0.50
CA ARG A 204 14.84 2.94 0.83
C ARG A 204 14.26 4.34 0.98
N ALA A 205 14.55 5.24 0.02
CA ALA A 205 14.05 6.60 0.05
C ALA A 205 12.52 6.66 0.03
N ILE A 206 11.87 5.88 -0.85
CA ILE A 206 10.40 5.80 -0.92
C ILE A 206 9.80 5.31 0.40
N ALA A 207 10.40 4.28 1.01
CA ALA A 207 9.94 3.74 2.29
C ALA A 207 10.04 4.80 3.40
N LEU A 208 11.21 5.43 3.57
CA LEU A 208 11.44 6.46 4.58
C LEU A 208 10.49 7.65 4.42
N VAL A 209 10.32 8.14 3.19
CA VAL A 209 9.39 9.24 2.86
C VAL A 209 7.96 8.94 3.28
N ARG A 210 7.51 7.70 3.06
CA ARG A 210 6.13 7.29 3.33
C ARG A 210 5.91 6.93 4.80
N LEU A 211 6.97 6.56 5.53
CA LEU A 211 6.93 6.32 6.97
C LEU A 211 7.07 7.60 7.79
N ALA A 212 7.71 8.64 7.24
CA ALA A 212 7.96 9.91 7.94
C ALA A 212 6.73 10.63 8.52
N PRO A 213 5.54 10.61 7.89
CA PRO A 213 4.32 11.16 8.49
C PRO A 213 3.96 10.53 9.85
N HIS A 214 4.42 9.31 10.10
CA HIS A 214 4.13 8.55 11.32
C HIS A 214 5.24 8.64 12.37
N SER A 215 6.42 9.18 12.02
CA SER A 215 7.51 9.42 12.97
C SER A 215 8.28 10.71 12.66
N PRO A 216 8.11 11.77 13.45
CA PRO A 216 8.78 13.06 13.23
C PRO A 216 10.32 12.97 13.24
N GLU A 217 10.88 11.97 13.93
CA GLU A 217 12.33 11.82 14.09
C GLU A 217 13.05 11.48 12.77
N VAL A 218 12.33 10.93 11.78
CA VAL A 218 12.92 10.54 10.48
C VAL A 218 12.66 11.55 9.37
N LEU A 219 12.00 12.67 9.65
CA LEU A 219 11.63 13.66 8.63
C LEU A 219 12.85 14.25 7.91
N ARG A 220 13.94 14.53 8.62
CA ARG A 220 15.18 15.04 8.01
C ARG A 220 15.86 13.99 7.14
N GLU A 221 15.99 12.77 7.64
CA GLU A 221 16.53 11.62 6.90
C GLU A 221 15.71 11.35 5.63
N ALA A 222 14.39 11.37 5.74
CA ALA A 222 13.48 11.18 4.61
C ALA A 222 13.59 12.31 3.57
N LEU A 223 13.80 13.56 4.01
CA LEU A 223 14.02 14.70 3.11
C LEU A 223 15.33 14.56 2.33
N GLU A 224 16.41 14.19 2.99
CA GLU A 224 17.70 13.91 2.33
C GLU A 224 17.58 12.76 1.34
N ALA A 225 16.92 11.67 1.73
CA ALA A 225 16.67 10.53 0.86
C ALA A 225 15.81 10.93 -0.35
N ALA A 226 14.76 11.75 -0.17
CA ALA A 226 13.94 12.27 -1.25
C ALA A 226 14.75 13.10 -2.26
N ARG A 227 15.66 13.96 -1.78
CA ARG A 227 16.55 14.78 -2.62
C ARG A 227 17.51 13.91 -3.45
N ALA A 228 17.96 12.79 -2.89
CA ALA A 228 18.89 11.86 -3.56
C ALA A 228 18.23 11.00 -4.65
N ILE A 229 16.89 10.98 -4.76
CA ILE A 229 16.20 10.19 -5.78
C ILE A 229 16.56 10.70 -7.18
N ARG A 230 17.08 9.79 -8.02
CA ARG A 230 17.50 10.09 -9.40
C ARG A 230 16.32 10.33 -10.34
N ASP A 231 15.29 9.49 -10.24
CA ASP A 231 14.08 9.62 -11.05
C ASP A 231 13.28 10.86 -10.62
N GLU A 232 13.09 11.78 -11.56
CA GLU A 232 12.48 13.10 -11.32
C GLU A 232 11.05 12.99 -10.81
N TYR A 233 10.28 12.03 -11.32
CA TYR A 233 8.90 11.81 -10.89
C TYR A 233 8.85 11.33 -9.44
N TYR A 234 9.68 10.34 -9.08
CA TYR A 234 9.73 9.85 -7.70
C TYR A 234 10.31 10.89 -6.74
N ARG A 235 11.32 11.67 -7.16
CA ARG A 235 11.85 12.80 -6.37
C ARG A 235 10.78 13.83 -6.08
N ALA A 236 10.10 14.33 -7.11
CA ALA A 236 9.02 15.30 -6.95
C ALA A 236 7.89 14.76 -6.08
N LYS A 237 7.44 13.52 -6.32
CA LYS A 237 6.40 12.85 -5.52
C LYS A 237 6.79 12.72 -4.04
N ALA A 238 8.06 12.44 -3.77
CA ALA A 238 8.55 12.33 -2.41
C ALA A 238 8.59 13.69 -1.69
N LEU A 239 9.13 14.72 -2.33
CA LEU A 239 9.19 16.07 -1.76
C LEU A 239 7.79 16.64 -1.49
N VAL A 240 6.84 16.48 -2.42
CA VAL A 240 5.45 16.89 -2.23
C VAL A 240 4.78 16.13 -1.08
N GLY A 241 5.05 14.82 -0.95
CA GLY A 241 4.50 14.00 0.14
C GLY A 241 5.04 14.36 1.53
N LEU A 242 6.29 14.84 1.62
CA LEU A 242 6.89 15.27 2.88
C LEU A 242 6.49 16.70 3.29
N ALA A 243 6.19 17.57 2.33
CA ALA A 243 5.94 18.99 2.58
C ALA A 243 4.94 19.26 3.72
N PRO A 244 3.80 18.56 3.86
CA PRO A 244 2.83 18.82 4.94
C PRO A 244 3.34 18.50 6.35
N HIS A 245 4.41 17.71 6.46
CA HIS A 245 4.95 17.21 7.73
C HIS A 245 6.23 17.92 8.17
N LEU A 246 6.80 18.76 7.31
CA LEU A 246 8.07 19.44 7.60
C LEU A 246 7.83 20.80 8.26
N PRO A 247 8.56 21.12 9.36
CA PRO A 247 8.52 22.47 9.94
C PRO A 247 9.10 23.53 8.99
N GLU A 248 10.02 23.13 8.11
CA GLU A 248 10.73 23.97 7.14
C GLU A 248 10.05 23.93 5.75
N VAL A 249 8.72 23.76 5.69
CA VAL A 249 7.96 23.54 4.45
C VAL A 249 8.25 24.59 3.37
N LEU A 250 8.42 25.86 3.76
CA LEU A 250 8.69 26.96 2.83
C LEU A 250 10.03 26.83 2.08
N GLU A 251 11.00 26.10 2.63
CA GLU A 251 12.30 25.85 1.99
C GLU A 251 12.24 24.66 1.02
N VAL A 252 11.33 23.71 1.25
CA VAL A 252 11.21 22.49 0.46
C VAL A 252 10.26 22.67 -0.74
N LEU A 253 9.24 23.50 -0.63
CA LEU A 253 8.28 23.72 -1.71
C LEU A 253 8.89 24.27 -3.02
N PRO A 254 9.87 25.20 -3.00
CA PRO A 254 10.56 25.62 -4.22
C PRO A 254 11.32 24.46 -4.87
N GLN A 255 11.99 23.62 -4.07
CA GLN A 255 12.70 22.44 -4.57
C GLN A 255 11.73 21.40 -5.15
N ALA A 256 10.54 21.25 -4.55
CA ALA A 256 9.49 20.40 -5.08
C ALA A 256 8.98 20.93 -6.43
N LEU A 257 8.75 22.25 -6.57
CA LEU A 257 8.36 22.87 -7.84
C LEU A 257 9.42 22.71 -8.93
N GLU A 258 10.71 22.87 -8.59
CA GLU A 258 11.82 22.63 -9.52
C GLU A 258 11.85 21.16 -9.97
N ALA A 259 11.74 20.22 -9.03
CA ALA A 259 11.70 18.80 -9.34
C ALA A 259 10.52 18.43 -10.24
N VAL A 260 9.37 19.07 -10.04
CA VAL A 260 8.19 18.92 -10.91
C VAL A 260 8.44 19.46 -12.31
N GLY A 261 9.11 20.61 -12.44
CA GLY A 261 9.48 21.20 -13.72
C GLY A 261 10.41 20.32 -14.56
N ALA A 262 11.28 19.55 -13.89
CA ALA A 262 12.20 18.61 -14.54
C ALA A 262 11.49 17.38 -15.14
N ILE A 263 10.29 17.02 -14.67
CA ILE A 263 9.57 15.83 -15.16
C ILE A 263 9.25 15.98 -16.65
N GLY A 264 9.86 15.12 -17.49
CA GLY A 264 9.62 15.10 -18.93
C GLY A 264 8.23 14.61 -19.36
N ASP A 265 7.57 13.78 -18.54
CA ASP A 265 6.21 13.28 -18.80
C ASP A 265 5.17 14.30 -18.31
N GLU A 266 4.43 14.89 -19.25
CA GLU A 266 3.47 15.94 -18.95
C GLU A 266 2.28 15.50 -18.09
N ALA A 267 1.84 14.24 -18.21
CA ALA A 267 0.74 13.72 -17.41
C ALA A 267 1.19 13.53 -15.96
N LYS A 268 2.42 13.02 -15.76
CA LYS A 268 3.04 12.94 -14.44
C LYS A 268 3.29 14.31 -13.83
N ARG A 269 3.76 15.28 -14.63
CA ARG A 269 3.98 16.66 -14.18
C ARG A 269 2.67 17.31 -13.72
N ALA A 270 1.62 17.19 -14.51
CA ALA A 270 0.28 17.66 -14.15
C ALA A 270 -0.23 17.03 -12.85
N TYR A 271 -0.08 15.71 -12.72
CA TYR A 271 -0.48 14.98 -11.52
C TYR A 271 0.25 15.49 -10.27
N ILE A 272 1.57 15.73 -10.33
CA ILE A 272 2.29 16.22 -9.14
C ILE A 272 1.95 17.69 -8.84
N LEU A 273 1.76 18.54 -9.85
CA LEU A 273 1.28 19.93 -9.64
C LEU A 273 -0.07 19.94 -8.92
N GLN A 274 -0.98 19.06 -9.32
CA GLN A 274 -2.26 18.89 -8.64
C GLN A 274 -2.06 18.54 -7.15
N GLN A 275 -1.22 17.56 -6.85
CA GLN A 275 -0.94 17.16 -5.45
C GLN A 275 -0.25 18.25 -4.62
N LEU A 276 0.52 19.13 -5.27
CA LEU A 276 1.21 20.24 -4.62
C LEU A 276 0.28 21.44 -4.37
N ALA A 277 -0.78 21.57 -5.17
CA ALA A 277 -1.72 22.68 -5.14
C ALA A 277 -2.31 22.98 -3.75
N PRO A 278 -2.64 22.02 -2.87
CA PRO A 278 -3.16 22.29 -1.53
C PRO A 278 -2.12 22.83 -0.53
N HIS A 279 -0.83 22.69 -0.81
CA HIS A 279 0.26 22.95 0.14
C HIS A 279 1.06 24.23 -0.15
N LEU A 280 0.92 24.82 -1.34
CA LEU A 280 1.66 26.02 -1.74
C LEU A 280 1.24 27.32 -1.00
N PRO A 281 2.16 28.10 -0.43
CA PRO A 281 1.84 29.45 0.04
C PRO A 281 1.53 30.37 -1.15
N GLN A 282 0.84 31.49 -0.88
CA GLN A 282 0.51 32.48 -1.90
C GLN A 282 1.74 32.99 -2.67
N SER A 283 2.89 33.11 -1.99
CA SER A 283 4.15 33.56 -2.59
C SER A 283 4.69 32.65 -3.70
N LEU A 284 4.31 31.36 -3.71
CA LEU A 284 4.77 30.38 -4.70
C LEU A 284 3.72 30.08 -5.79
N LEU A 285 2.53 30.65 -5.70
CA LEU A 285 1.50 30.49 -6.74
C LEU A 285 1.94 30.97 -8.12
N PRO A 286 2.63 32.11 -8.29
CA PRO A 286 3.10 32.54 -9.61
C PRO A 286 4.03 31.51 -10.26
N GLN A 287 4.97 30.95 -9.51
CA GLN A 287 5.90 29.92 -9.99
C GLN A 287 5.17 28.62 -10.35
N ALA A 288 4.20 28.21 -9.54
CA ALA A 288 3.40 27.03 -9.83
C ALA A 288 2.53 27.21 -11.09
N LEU A 289 1.93 28.39 -11.29
CA LEU A 289 1.17 28.72 -12.50
C LEU A 289 2.07 28.75 -13.75
N GLU A 290 3.34 29.13 -13.63
CA GLU A 290 4.32 29.02 -14.70
C GLU A 290 4.61 27.56 -15.06
N ALA A 291 4.84 26.71 -14.05
CA ALA A 291 5.02 25.27 -14.25
C ALA A 291 3.80 24.62 -14.90
N VAL A 292 2.59 25.04 -14.54
CA VAL A 292 1.35 24.61 -15.21
C VAL A 292 1.29 25.09 -16.66
N GLY A 293 1.62 26.36 -16.92
CA GLY A 293 1.67 26.93 -18.27
C GLY A 293 2.67 26.23 -19.20
N ALA A 294 3.74 25.65 -18.66
CA ALA A 294 4.73 24.88 -19.39
C ALA A 294 4.26 23.49 -19.86
N ILE A 295 3.06 23.03 -19.44
CA ILE A 295 2.45 21.78 -19.91
C ILE A 295 1.87 21.98 -21.31
N GLY A 296 2.42 21.36 -22.35
CA GLY A 296 1.95 21.50 -23.73
C GLY A 296 0.55 20.91 -23.96
N ASN A 297 0.28 19.71 -23.43
CA ASN A 297 -1.02 19.05 -23.56
C ASN A 297 -2.12 19.77 -22.77
N GLU A 298 -3.15 20.25 -23.47
CA GLU A 298 -4.26 21.01 -22.87
C GLU A 298 -5.03 20.24 -21.80
N SER A 299 -5.26 18.93 -21.98
CA SER A 299 -5.98 18.11 -21.00
C SER A 299 -5.19 17.98 -19.70
N ASN A 300 -3.89 17.68 -19.79
CA ASN A 300 -3.00 17.61 -18.63
C ASN A 300 -2.91 18.98 -17.93
N ARG A 301 -2.85 20.07 -18.71
CA ARG A 301 -2.81 21.43 -18.16
C ARG A 301 -4.09 21.77 -17.40
N LEU A 302 -5.26 21.46 -17.96
CA LEU A 302 -6.53 21.72 -17.29
C LEU A 302 -6.63 20.93 -15.97
N VAL A 303 -6.24 19.65 -15.97
CA VAL A 303 -6.18 18.83 -14.74
C VAL A 303 -5.27 19.49 -13.70
N ALA A 304 -4.10 19.96 -14.11
CA ALA A 304 -3.18 20.66 -13.21
C ALA A 304 -3.76 21.98 -12.68
N LEU A 305 -4.65 22.66 -13.41
CA LEU A 305 -5.26 23.94 -13.00
C LEU A 305 -6.43 23.78 -12.02
N GLN A 306 -7.19 22.68 -12.07
CA GLN A 306 -8.44 22.54 -11.31
C GLN A 306 -8.26 22.78 -9.80
N ASP A 307 -7.31 22.10 -9.16
CA ASP A 307 -7.07 22.23 -7.72
C ASP A 307 -6.52 23.63 -7.34
N PHE A 308 -5.79 24.29 -8.24
CA PHE A 308 -5.36 25.67 -8.03
C PHE A 308 -6.55 26.63 -8.07
N ILE A 309 -7.49 26.45 -9.01
CA ILE A 309 -8.69 27.28 -9.11
C ILE A 309 -9.57 27.15 -7.87
N GLU A 310 -9.76 25.94 -7.36
CA GLU A 310 -10.51 25.73 -6.11
C GLU A 310 -9.86 26.48 -4.94
N ARG A 311 -8.53 26.42 -4.83
CA ARG A 311 -7.80 27.11 -3.76
C ARG A 311 -7.82 28.63 -3.88
N LEU A 312 -7.83 29.14 -5.10
CA LEU A 312 -7.91 30.57 -5.39
C LEU A 312 -9.18 31.20 -4.81
N THR A 313 -10.29 30.45 -4.71
CA THR A 313 -11.52 30.95 -4.09
C THR A 313 -11.34 31.38 -2.62
N PHE A 314 -10.36 30.79 -1.93
CA PHE A 314 -10.09 31.03 -0.51
C PHE A 314 -8.94 32.02 -0.25
N LEU A 315 -8.17 32.40 -1.27
CA LEU A 315 -6.98 33.25 -1.13
C LEU A 315 -7.27 34.73 -1.43
N SER A 316 -6.44 35.63 -0.89
CA SER A 316 -6.45 37.03 -1.30
C SER A 316 -5.77 37.13 -2.67
N ILE A 317 -6.53 37.45 -3.71
CA ILE A 317 -6.01 37.55 -5.08
C ILE A 317 -5.77 39.01 -5.39
N ASP A 318 -4.57 39.33 -5.85
CA ASP A 318 -4.20 40.65 -6.37
C ASP A 318 -4.31 40.67 -7.90
N ASP A 319 -4.28 41.88 -8.47
CA ASP A 319 -4.41 42.06 -9.92
C ASP A 319 -3.34 41.29 -10.71
N PRO A 320 -2.04 41.26 -10.32
CA PRO A 320 -1.03 40.50 -11.05
C PRO A 320 -1.31 38.99 -11.08
N LEU A 321 -1.73 38.40 -9.96
CA LEU A 321 -2.05 36.97 -9.91
C LEU A 321 -3.29 36.66 -10.76
N TRP A 322 -4.31 37.52 -10.72
CA TRP A 322 -5.48 37.41 -11.58
C TRP A 322 -5.11 37.41 -13.07
N GLN A 323 -4.24 38.33 -13.50
CA GLN A 323 -3.77 38.38 -14.88
C GLN A 323 -3.00 37.12 -15.27
N LYS A 324 -2.15 36.59 -14.39
CA LYS A 324 -1.41 35.34 -14.65
C LYS A 324 -2.36 34.15 -14.84
N ILE A 325 -3.40 34.05 -14.00
CA ILE A 325 -4.43 33.00 -14.11
C ILE A 325 -5.14 33.07 -15.46
N LEU A 326 -5.61 34.26 -15.85
CA LEU A 326 -6.28 34.46 -17.14
C LEU A 326 -5.34 34.15 -18.30
N GLN A 327 -4.07 34.53 -18.24
CA GLN A 327 -3.08 34.22 -19.27
C GLN A 327 -2.87 32.71 -19.41
N THR A 328 -2.76 31.96 -18.31
CA THR A 328 -2.59 30.51 -18.35
C THR A 328 -3.83 29.82 -18.92
N LEU A 329 -5.03 30.31 -18.60
CA LEU A 329 -6.30 29.79 -19.14
C LEU A 329 -6.54 30.18 -20.60
N ALA A 330 -6.11 31.36 -21.03
CA ALA A 330 -6.32 31.86 -22.39
C ALA A 330 -5.61 31.03 -23.47
N ILE A 331 -4.63 30.21 -23.09
CA ILE A 331 -3.94 29.28 -24.00
C ILE A 331 -4.78 28.01 -24.25
N LEU A 332 -5.82 27.73 -23.46
CA LEU A 332 -6.71 26.58 -23.67
C LEU A 332 -7.63 26.79 -24.86
N THR A 333 -8.09 25.69 -25.47
CA THR A 333 -9.21 25.74 -26.42
C THR A 333 -10.49 26.27 -25.77
N ARG A 334 -11.37 26.88 -26.57
CA ARG A 334 -12.64 27.47 -26.10
C ARG A 334 -13.49 26.52 -25.24
N PRO A 335 -13.70 25.23 -25.59
CA PRO A 335 -14.44 24.31 -24.72
C PRO A 335 -13.78 24.14 -23.35
N LYS A 336 -12.45 24.01 -23.31
CA LYS A 336 -11.68 23.83 -22.07
C LYS A 336 -11.64 25.10 -21.21
N PHE A 337 -11.57 26.28 -21.82
CA PHE A 337 -11.72 27.55 -21.11
C PHE A 337 -13.11 27.68 -20.48
N LEU A 338 -14.16 27.34 -21.24
CA LEU A 338 -15.55 27.39 -20.74
C LEU A 338 -15.82 26.34 -19.65
N GLU A 339 -15.11 25.20 -19.66
CA GLU A 339 -15.13 24.20 -18.59
C GLU A 339 -14.51 24.75 -17.29
N ALA A 340 -13.43 25.53 -17.38
CA ALA A 340 -12.76 26.11 -16.21
C ALA A 340 -13.46 27.36 -15.63
N LEU A 341 -14.12 28.15 -16.49
CA LEU A 341 -14.67 29.47 -16.13
C LEU A 341 -15.65 29.48 -14.93
N PRO A 342 -16.57 28.51 -14.76
CA PRO A 342 -17.47 28.46 -13.60
C PRO A 342 -16.71 28.38 -12.27
N HIS A 343 -15.56 27.70 -12.23
CA HIS A 343 -14.75 27.58 -11.03
C HIS A 343 -14.09 28.92 -10.62
N LEU A 344 -13.97 29.88 -11.54
CA LEU A 344 -13.48 31.24 -11.25
C LEU A 344 -14.57 32.18 -10.73
N ALA A 345 -15.85 31.79 -10.73
CA ALA A 345 -16.94 32.68 -10.34
C ALA A 345 -16.75 33.32 -8.95
N PRO A 346 -16.31 32.59 -7.89
CA PRO A 346 -16.07 33.20 -6.59
C PRO A 346 -14.96 34.26 -6.63
N VAL A 347 -13.92 34.04 -7.44
CA VAL A 347 -12.79 34.97 -7.62
C VAL A 347 -13.25 36.23 -8.36
N ILE A 348 -14.01 36.06 -9.44
CA ILE A 348 -14.56 37.19 -10.23
C ILE A 348 -15.44 38.07 -9.34
N ILE A 349 -16.30 37.46 -8.52
CA ILE A 349 -17.14 38.19 -7.56
C ILE A 349 -16.29 38.93 -6.53
N LYS A 350 -15.22 38.30 -6.03
CA LYS A 350 -14.34 38.93 -5.03
C LYS A 350 -13.58 40.15 -5.58
N LEU A 351 -13.14 40.10 -6.83
CA LEU A 351 -12.37 41.18 -7.46
C LEU A 351 -13.25 42.31 -8.00
N GLY A 352 -14.41 41.99 -8.61
CA GLY A 352 -15.24 42.97 -9.33
C GLY A 352 -16.73 42.95 -8.98
N GLY A 353 -17.12 42.22 -7.94
CA GLY A 353 -18.51 42.08 -7.51
C GLY A 353 -19.35 41.18 -8.43
N VAL A 354 -20.65 41.07 -8.09
CA VAL A 354 -21.62 40.30 -8.89
C VAL A 354 -21.76 40.86 -10.31
N GLU A 355 -21.48 42.17 -10.49
CA GLU A 355 -21.54 42.79 -11.80
C GLU A 355 -20.45 42.31 -12.75
N ALA A 356 -19.22 42.11 -12.25
CA ALA A 356 -18.15 41.50 -13.05
C ALA A 356 -18.51 40.08 -13.51
N LEU A 357 -19.22 39.30 -12.69
CA LEU A 357 -19.70 37.98 -13.09
C LEU A 357 -20.79 38.08 -14.19
N ARG A 358 -21.70 39.05 -14.09
CA ARG A 358 -22.70 39.33 -15.14
C ARG A 358 -22.05 39.72 -16.46
N GLU A 359 -21.12 40.67 -16.44
CA GLU A 359 -20.41 41.10 -17.65
C GLU A 359 -19.52 39.98 -18.21
N THR A 360 -18.99 39.08 -17.37
CA THR A 360 -18.29 37.87 -17.85
C THR A 360 -19.21 36.96 -18.65
N VAL A 361 -20.44 36.70 -18.18
CA VAL A 361 -21.43 35.89 -18.93
C VAL A 361 -21.83 36.56 -20.24
N LYS A 362 -21.93 37.89 -20.26
CA LYS A 362 -22.21 38.67 -21.47
C LYS A 362 -21.04 38.59 -22.47
N ALA A 363 -19.80 38.74 -22.01
CA ALA A 363 -18.61 38.55 -22.83
C ALA A 363 -18.55 37.15 -23.47
N VAL A 364 -18.88 36.10 -22.70
CA VAL A 364 -18.99 34.73 -23.23
C VAL A 364 -20.03 34.65 -24.36
N LYS A 365 -21.21 35.26 -24.19
CA LYS A 365 -22.27 35.27 -25.22
C LYS A 365 -21.86 36.06 -26.47
N ASP A 366 -21.22 37.20 -26.29
CA ASP A 366 -20.80 38.07 -27.40
C ASP A 366 -19.69 37.41 -28.22
N VAL A 367 -18.63 36.95 -27.57
CA VAL A 367 -17.53 36.20 -28.21
C VAL A 367 -18.04 34.93 -28.88
N SER A 368 -19.01 34.25 -28.27
CA SER A 368 -19.63 33.06 -28.84
C SER A 368 -20.37 33.30 -30.16
N ARG A 369 -20.84 34.53 -30.39
CA ARG A 369 -21.52 34.92 -31.63
C ARG A 369 -20.53 35.30 -32.73
N TRP A 370 -19.36 35.82 -32.37
CA TRP A 370 -18.36 36.32 -33.32
C TRP A 370 -17.68 35.20 -34.11
N TRP A 371 -17.43 34.06 -33.47
CA TRP A 371 -16.79 32.90 -34.09
C TRP A 371 -17.63 31.65 -33.81
N ARG A 372 -18.39 31.20 -34.82
CA ARG A 372 -19.25 30.02 -34.76
C ARG A 372 -18.47 28.74 -35.03
#